data_AF-A0A0F9G8K7-F1
#
_entry.id   AF-A0A0F9G8K7-F1
#
_cell.length_a   1.000
_cell.length_b   1.000
_cell.length_c   1.000
_cell.angle_alpha   90.00
_cell.angle_beta   90.00
_cell.angle_gamma   90.00
#
_symmetry.space_group_name_H-M   'P 1'
#
loop_
_entity.id
_entity.type
_entity.pdbx_description
1 polymer ?
#
loop_
_entity_poly.entity_id
_entity_poly.type
_entity_poly.pdbx_seq_one_letter_code
_entity_poly.pdbx_strand_id
1 'polypeptide(L)'
;NLFVPTFDGLEGFIDRYGNSVIDTPTKEQREFIGRPIGAKQYIINKKRGFIKSGDFEGLSEYTRMYPTRFAECFRTASKDSGFNMQKLEDYIDTLSFKSQQVKRGDFVWRNNKKDTIVDFVGKKNGKFIMALDLNEDEANRKWWNEDINSWNPGNTSWGVAGGDPFKFNRTEGNRKSNGGGAVVRKGKIQHNDLTMKRRFACTYSNRPSDKYIYAEDMLMMCVYYGVQMFPEINVALLWDWFEQRGYAAFLLYQLDTHTGKFKITPGANTNDKIAQDIFSEYMNWIEHEADEEEIIEVLEECRDIGGPEEMTNYDLFTAGGYALMGTNSLFDDIEEAENQEVDYSSFVRKRKYS
;
A
#
# COMPACT_ATOMS: atom_id res chain seq x y z
N ASN A 1 -4.46 7.10 29.12
CA ASN A 1 -3.18 7.53 28.53
C ASN A 1 -3.05 9.04 28.69
N LEU A 2 -2.06 9.50 29.46
CA LEU A 2 -1.74 10.91 29.67
C LEU A 2 -0.60 11.27 28.71
N PHE A 3 -0.78 12.28 27.87
CA PHE A 3 0.26 12.85 27.02
C PHE A 3 0.40 14.33 27.36
N VAL A 4 1.63 14.76 27.62
CA VAL A 4 1.97 16.17 27.83
C VAL A 4 2.88 16.59 26.67
N PRO A 5 2.46 17.52 25.82
CA PRO A 5 3.30 17.96 24.71
C PRO A 5 4.52 18.72 25.21
N THR A 6 5.66 18.57 24.53
CA THR A 6 6.93 19.10 25.03
C THR A 6 7.00 20.63 25.18
N PHE A 7 6.12 21.39 24.52
CA PHE A 7 6.05 22.84 24.75
C PHE A 7 5.53 23.21 26.15
N ASP A 8 4.88 22.28 26.85
CA ASP A 8 4.48 22.44 28.25
C ASP A 8 5.59 21.87 29.16
N GLY A 9 6.33 22.76 29.83
CA GLY A 9 7.51 22.44 30.63
C GLY A 9 8.84 22.51 29.87
N LEU A 10 8.87 23.08 28.66
CA LEU A 10 10.11 23.23 27.89
C LEU A 10 11.14 24.11 28.63
N GLU A 11 12.33 23.59 28.83
CA GLU A 11 13.43 24.33 29.46
C GLU A 11 13.74 25.63 28.70
N GLY A 12 13.89 26.73 29.44
CA GLY A 12 14.08 28.07 28.87
C GLY A 12 12.79 28.76 28.42
N PHE A 13 11.63 28.15 28.64
CA PHE A 13 10.29 28.73 28.42
C PHE A 13 9.39 28.60 29.65
N ILE A 14 9.97 28.64 30.84
CA ILE A 14 9.25 28.64 32.11
C ILE A 14 9.38 30.03 32.72
N ASP A 15 8.26 30.64 33.10
CA ASP A 15 8.26 31.98 33.70
C ASP A 15 8.69 31.95 35.18
N ARG A 16 8.79 33.15 35.77
CA ARG A 16 9.19 33.34 37.17
C ARG A 16 8.30 32.65 38.21
N TYR A 17 7.11 32.22 37.81
CA TYR A 17 6.11 31.57 38.66
C TYR A 17 6.05 30.06 38.43
N GLY A 18 6.88 29.51 37.54
CA GLY A 18 6.90 28.10 37.20
C GLY A 18 5.88 27.71 36.12
N ASN A 19 5.24 28.69 35.44
CA ASN A 19 4.29 28.38 34.38
C ASN A 19 4.98 28.32 33.01
N SER A 20 4.53 27.39 32.17
CA SER A 20 4.99 27.26 30.79
C SER A 20 4.55 28.45 29.93
N VAL A 21 5.50 29.08 29.25
CA VAL A 21 5.27 30.13 28.26
C VAL A 21 5.11 29.50 26.87
N ILE A 22 3.93 28.98 26.61
CA ILE A 22 3.63 28.15 25.42
C ILE A 22 3.51 29.01 24.16
N ASP A 23 2.63 30.01 24.19
CA ASP A 23 2.34 30.92 23.10
C ASP A 23 3.19 32.20 23.19
N THR A 24 2.89 33.22 22.37
CA THR A 24 3.67 34.46 22.34
C THR A 24 3.78 35.10 23.74
N PRO A 25 5.00 35.33 24.25
CA PRO A 25 5.20 35.83 25.60
C PRO A 25 4.65 37.25 25.78
N THR A 26 4.06 37.51 26.95
CA THR A 26 3.80 38.87 27.44
C THR A 26 5.10 39.64 27.62
N LYS A 27 5.04 40.95 27.86
CA LYS A 27 6.24 41.78 28.09
C LYS A 27 7.06 41.26 29.27
N GLU A 28 6.41 40.98 30.39
CA GLU A 28 7.05 40.48 31.61
C GLU A 28 7.67 39.09 31.39
N GLN A 29 6.94 38.18 30.73
CA GLN A 29 7.47 36.85 30.40
C GLN A 29 8.67 36.94 29.47
N ARG A 30 8.62 37.82 28.45
CA ARG A 30 9.71 38.04 27.50
C ARG A 30 10.97 38.57 28.19
N GLU A 31 10.81 39.52 29.10
CA GLU A 31 11.91 40.06 29.90
C GLU A 31 12.55 38.96 30.77
N PHE A 32 11.74 38.07 31.34
CA PHE A 32 12.24 36.99 32.19
C PHE A 32 12.91 35.86 31.40
N ILE A 33 12.27 35.33 30.35
CA ILE A 33 12.80 34.20 29.57
C ILE A 33 13.87 34.65 28.55
N GLY A 34 14.01 35.95 28.30
CA GLY A 34 14.97 36.52 27.34
C GLY A 34 14.67 36.15 25.88
N ARG A 35 13.43 35.75 25.55
CA ARG A 35 13.03 35.29 24.20
C ARG A 35 11.76 35.98 23.73
N PRO A 36 11.69 36.40 22.45
CA PRO A 36 10.51 37.09 21.90
C PRO A 36 9.37 36.14 21.48
N ILE A 37 9.61 34.82 21.48
CA ILE A 37 8.68 33.77 21.03
C ILE A 37 8.40 32.77 22.15
N GLY A 38 7.27 32.07 22.08
CA GLY A 38 6.90 31.00 23.02
C GLY A 38 7.48 29.64 22.65
N ALA A 39 7.36 28.67 23.56
CA ALA A 39 7.88 27.31 23.43
C ALA A 39 7.38 26.62 22.16
N LYS A 40 6.09 26.77 21.83
CA LYS A 40 5.48 26.17 20.65
C LYS A 40 6.11 26.68 19.36
N GLN A 41 6.26 28.00 19.24
CA GLN A 41 6.88 28.61 18.07
C GLN A 41 8.38 28.29 17.97
N TYR A 42 9.06 28.14 19.11
CA TYR A 42 10.46 27.72 19.14
C TYR A 42 10.67 26.31 18.57
N ILE A 43 9.89 25.33 19.02
CA ILE A 43 9.95 23.94 18.51
C ILE A 43 9.63 23.92 17.00
N ILE A 44 8.61 24.66 16.56
CA ILE A 44 8.26 24.77 15.12
C ILE A 44 9.42 25.38 14.33
N ASN A 45 10.07 26.43 14.83
CA ASN A 45 11.21 27.06 14.16
C ASN A 45 12.41 26.10 14.05
N LYS A 46 12.64 25.28 15.07
CA LYS A 46 13.68 24.23 15.05
C LYS A 46 13.37 23.17 14.01
N LYS A 47 12.15 22.60 14.01
CA LYS A 47 11.69 21.65 12.98
C LYS A 47 11.84 22.23 11.57
N ARG A 48 11.42 23.48 11.35
CA ARG A 48 11.62 24.19 10.07
C ARG A 48 13.08 24.41 9.69
N GLY A 49 13.97 24.55 10.67
CA GLY A 49 15.41 24.65 10.43
C GLY A 49 15.96 23.39 9.77
N PHE A 50 15.64 22.23 10.34
CA PHE A 50 16.00 20.93 9.79
C PHE A 50 15.43 20.70 8.38
N ILE A 51 14.16 21.07 8.17
CA ILE A 51 13.51 21.00 6.84
C ILE A 51 14.27 21.86 5.82
N LYS A 52 14.64 23.10 6.20
CA LYS A 52 15.36 24.01 5.30
C LYS A 52 16.78 23.57 4.98
N SER A 53 17.44 22.86 5.91
CA SER A 53 18.79 22.34 5.69
C SER A 53 18.80 20.97 5.01
N GLY A 54 17.64 20.33 4.82
CA GLY A 54 17.54 18.96 4.32
C GLY A 54 18.04 17.90 5.32
N ASP A 55 18.16 18.26 6.61
CA ASP A 55 18.65 17.37 7.67
C ASP A 55 17.47 16.61 8.30
N PHE A 56 16.95 15.63 7.55
CA PHE A 56 15.77 14.87 7.94
C PHE A 56 16.04 13.87 9.07
N GLU A 57 17.27 13.37 9.18
CA GLU A 57 17.72 12.55 10.32
C GLU A 57 17.66 13.38 11.61
N GLY A 58 18.24 14.59 11.59
CA GLY A 58 18.15 15.53 12.70
C GLY A 58 16.71 15.95 13.02
N LEU A 59 15.84 16.11 12.02
CA LEU A 59 14.41 16.38 12.23
C LEU A 59 13.71 15.23 12.98
N SER A 60 14.00 14.00 12.60
CA SER A 60 13.41 12.80 13.20
C SER A 60 13.86 12.65 14.66
N GLU A 61 15.16 12.73 14.91
CA GLU A 61 15.72 12.70 16.27
C GLU A 61 15.15 13.82 17.14
N TYR A 62 15.09 15.04 16.60
CA TYR A 62 14.53 16.19 17.29
C TYR A 62 13.04 15.99 17.61
N THR A 63 12.26 15.43 16.69
CA THR A 63 10.84 15.18 16.94
C THR A 63 10.60 14.08 17.97
N ARG A 64 11.48 13.07 18.03
CA ARG A 64 11.46 12.03 19.07
C ARG A 64 11.81 12.59 20.45
N MET A 65 12.76 13.52 20.52
CA MET A 65 13.14 14.18 21.77
C MET A 65 12.12 15.23 22.23
N TYR A 66 11.45 15.90 21.28
CA TYR A 66 10.53 17.00 21.54
C TYR A 66 9.14 16.78 20.91
N PRO A 67 8.40 15.71 21.29
CA PRO A 67 7.08 15.40 20.75
C PRO A 67 6.03 16.45 21.14
N THR A 68 5.38 17.01 20.14
CA THR A 68 4.28 17.97 20.25
C THR A 68 2.91 17.34 20.09
N ARG A 69 2.86 16.10 19.62
CA ARG A 69 1.64 15.28 19.47
C ARG A 69 1.87 13.87 20.01
N PHE A 70 0.80 13.22 20.47
CA PHE A 70 0.88 11.86 21.01
C PHE A 70 1.45 10.85 20.00
N ALA A 71 1.13 11.00 18.72
CA ALA A 71 1.67 10.16 17.64
C ALA A 71 3.20 10.25 17.53
N GLU A 72 3.79 11.42 17.78
CA GLU A 72 5.24 11.64 17.68
C GLU A 72 6.03 10.86 18.76
N CYS A 73 5.39 10.45 19.87
CA CYS A 73 6.01 9.63 20.92
C CYS A 73 6.34 8.20 20.49
N PHE A 74 5.71 7.71 19.43
CA PHE A 74 5.89 6.35 18.93
C PHE A 74 6.84 6.27 17.73
N ARG A 75 7.45 7.41 17.33
CA ARG A 75 8.47 7.42 16.29
C ARG A 75 9.69 6.62 16.75
N THR A 76 9.92 5.47 16.12
CA THR A 76 11.15 4.70 16.25
C THR A 76 12.32 5.44 15.57
N ALA A 77 13.55 5.22 16.05
CA ALA A 77 14.74 5.77 15.39
C ALA A 77 14.70 5.39 13.91
N SER A 78 14.72 6.40 13.03
CA SER A 78 14.64 6.23 11.59
C SER A 78 15.66 5.19 11.14
N LYS A 79 15.17 4.01 10.77
CA LYS A 79 15.88 3.18 9.82
C LYS A 79 15.62 3.84 8.47
N ASP A 80 16.69 4.20 7.76
CA ASP A 80 16.59 4.97 6.53
C ASP A 80 16.08 4.08 5.39
N SER A 81 14.75 4.01 5.23
CA SER A 81 14.13 3.35 4.09
C SER A 81 14.29 4.12 2.78
N GLY A 82 14.88 5.32 2.82
CA GLY A 82 15.02 6.20 1.67
C GLY A 82 13.73 6.89 1.21
N PHE A 83 12.60 6.68 1.90
CA PHE A 83 11.34 7.34 1.58
C PHE A 83 11.30 8.79 2.06
N ASN A 84 10.51 9.61 1.37
CA ASN A 84 10.25 10.99 1.77
C ASN A 84 9.34 11.05 3.01
N MET A 85 9.96 10.93 4.19
CA MET A 85 9.25 10.88 5.48
C MET A 85 8.40 12.12 5.75
N GLN A 86 8.82 13.29 5.25
CA GLN A 86 8.02 14.50 5.41
C GLN A 86 6.68 14.37 4.68
N LYS A 87 6.68 13.92 3.41
CA LYS A 87 5.45 13.70 2.65
C LYS A 87 4.56 12.65 3.30
N LEU A 88 5.13 11.52 3.69
CA LEU A 88 4.38 10.44 4.36
C LEU A 88 3.67 10.97 5.61
N GLU A 89 4.37 11.68 6.48
CA GLU A 89 3.80 12.24 7.71
C GLU A 89 2.74 13.30 7.42
N ASP A 90 2.96 14.18 6.43
CA ASP A 90 1.98 15.20 6.01
C ASP A 90 0.68 14.55 5.48
N TYR A 91 0.79 13.46 4.71
CA TYR A 91 -0.35 12.71 4.18
C TYR A 91 -1.09 11.93 5.28
N ILE A 92 -0.35 11.25 6.16
CA ILE A 92 -0.90 10.51 7.33
C ILE A 92 -1.64 11.48 8.26
N ASP A 93 -1.05 12.64 8.56
CA ASP A 93 -1.69 13.68 9.36
C ASP A 93 -3.00 14.12 8.69
N THR A 94 -2.96 14.44 7.38
CA THR A 94 -4.13 14.89 6.62
C THR A 94 -5.26 13.86 6.67
N LEU A 95 -4.96 12.57 6.48
CA LEU A 95 -5.95 11.50 6.57
C LEU A 95 -6.45 11.25 7.99
N SER A 96 -5.61 11.42 9.01
CA SER A 96 -5.98 11.26 10.42
C SER A 96 -7.02 12.28 10.88
N PHE A 97 -7.00 13.50 10.29
CA PHE A 97 -7.97 14.55 10.59
C PHE A 97 -9.19 14.56 9.64
N LYS A 98 -9.12 13.88 8.49
CA LYS A 98 -10.24 13.71 7.57
C LYS A 98 -11.14 12.59 8.08
N SER A 99 -12.46 12.71 7.91
CA SER A 99 -13.33 11.55 8.08
C SER A 99 -12.97 10.52 7.01
N GLN A 100 -12.31 9.42 7.38
CA GLN A 100 -11.95 8.35 6.47
C GLN A 100 -13.19 7.90 5.68
N GLN A 101 -13.13 8.02 4.35
CA GLN A 101 -14.22 7.63 3.46
C GLN A 101 -14.14 6.15 3.02
N VAL A 102 -13.19 5.41 3.57
CA VAL A 102 -12.99 3.99 3.25
C VAL A 102 -14.06 3.12 3.90
N LYS A 103 -14.44 2.04 3.20
CA LYS A 103 -15.36 1.02 3.71
C LYS A 103 -14.57 -0.17 4.21
N ARG A 104 -14.93 -0.69 5.39
CA ARG A 104 -14.37 -1.94 5.91
C ARG A 104 -15.38 -3.07 5.77
N GLY A 105 -14.95 -4.23 5.26
CA GLY A 105 -15.86 -5.32 4.94
C GLY A 105 -15.19 -6.57 4.40
N ASP A 106 -15.99 -7.44 3.82
CA ASP A 106 -15.55 -8.67 3.16
C ASP A 106 -16.20 -8.81 1.78
N PHE A 107 -15.44 -9.33 0.82
CA PHE A 107 -16.01 -9.84 -0.42
C PHE A 107 -16.68 -11.20 -0.19
N VAL A 108 -17.84 -11.40 -0.79
CA VAL A 108 -18.59 -12.65 -0.74
C VAL A 108 -19.18 -12.98 -2.10
N TRP A 109 -19.22 -14.25 -2.46
CA TRP A 109 -20.02 -14.69 -3.60
C TRP A 109 -21.50 -14.49 -3.32
N ARG A 110 -22.20 -13.83 -4.23
CA ARG A 110 -23.63 -13.58 -4.16
C ARG A 110 -24.37 -14.91 -3.97
N ASN A 111 -25.25 -14.96 -2.97
CA ASN A 111 -26.00 -16.15 -2.58
C ASN A 111 -25.11 -17.38 -2.24
N ASN A 112 -23.85 -17.16 -1.84
CA ASN A 112 -22.84 -18.21 -1.62
C ASN A 112 -22.61 -19.12 -2.84
N LYS A 113 -22.96 -18.66 -4.04
CA LYS A 113 -22.76 -19.42 -5.27
C LYS A 113 -21.43 -19.01 -5.89
N LYS A 114 -20.42 -19.85 -5.69
CA LYS A 114 -19.06 -19.64 -6.21
C LYS A 114 -19.07 -19.32 -7.71
N ASP A 115 -18.07 -18.53 -8.11
CA ASP A 115 -17.78 -18.18 -9.50
C ASP A 115 -18.86 -17.33 -10.18
N THR A 116 -19.79 -16.76 -9.41
CA THR A 116 -20.84 -15.85 -9.91
C THR A 116 -20.45 -14.37 -9.74
N ILE A 117 -21.32 -13.59 -9.11
CA ILE A 117 -21.12 -12.17 -8.80
C ILE A 117 -20.54 -12.09 -7.39
N VAL A 118 -19.57 -11.21 -7.19
CA VAL A 118 -18.99 -10.87 -5.89
C VAL A 118 -19.63 -9.59 -5.38
N ASP A 119 -20.12 -9.62 -4.15
CA ASP A 119 -20.63 -8.47 -3.42
C ASP A 119 -19.64 -8.06 -2.32
N PHE A 120 -19.55 -6.76 -2.04
CA PHE A 120 -18.82 -6.26 -0.87
C PHE A 120 -19.78 -6.00 0.29
N VAL A 121 -19.59 -6.71 1.40
CA VAL A 121 -20.45 -6.60 2.59
C VAL A 121 -19.70 -5.87 3.69
N GLY A 122 -20.21 -4.67 4.03
CA GLY A 122 -19.65 -3.86 5.12
C GLY A 122 -19.68 -4.59 6.47
N LYS A 123 -18.53 -4.67 7.13
CA LYS A 123 -18.36 -5.30 8.45
C LYS A 123 -17.33 -4.54 9.26
N LYS A 124 -17.66 -4.26 10.54
CA LYS A 124 -16.77 -3.55 11.46
C LYS A 124 -15.38 -4.20 11.59
N ASN A 125 -15.33 -5.54 11.58
CA ASN A 125 -14.09 -6.33 11.66
C ASN A 125 -13.80 -7.03 10.32
N GLY A 126 -14.15 -6.40 9.21
CA GLY A 126 -13.87 -6.92 7.87
C GLY A 126 -12.37 -7.05 7.60
N LYS A 127 -12.03 -7.99 6.72
CA LYS A 127 -10.64 -8.29 6.33
C LYS A 127 -10.11 -7.31 5.30
N PHE A 128 -11.01 -6.60 4.60
CA PHE A 128 -10.70 -5.66 3.53
C PHE A 128 -11.01 -4.22 3.93
N ILE A 129 -10.19 -3.31 3.42
CA ILE A 129 -10.43 -1.87 3.41
C ILE A 129 -10.54 -1.44 1.95
N MET A 130 -11.64 -0.80 1.59
CA MET A 130 -11.97 -0.36 0.24
C MET A 130 -12.03 1.16 0.20
N ALA A 131 -11.18 1.77 -0.60
CA ALA A 131 -11.20 3.20 -0.87
C ALA A 131 -11.92 3.56 -2.17
N LEU A 132 -11.93 2.66 -3.15
CA LEU A 132 -12.64 2.87 -4.42
C LEU A 132 -13.72 1.81 -4.61
N ASP A 133 -14.96 2.27 -4.66
CA ASP A 133 -16.10 1.43 -5.03
C ASP A 133 -16.30 1.47 -6.55
N LEU A 134 -16.77 0.36 -7.12
CA LEU A 134 -17.14 0.27 -8.52
C LEU A 134 -18.67 0.19 -8.63
N ASN A 135 -19.24 0.85 -9.64
CA ASN A 135 -20.67 0.70 -9.91
C ASN A 135 -21.00 -0.70 -10.47
N GLU A 136 -22.29 -1.03 -10.57
CA GLU A 136 -22.73 -2.36 -11.04
C GLU A 136 -22.24 -2.71 -12.45
N ASP A 137 -22.05 -1.70 -13.30
CA ASP A 137 -21.57 -1.90 -14.67
C ASP A 137 -20.06 -2.09 -14.74
N GLU A 138 -19.30 -1.63 -13.74
CA GLU A 138 -17.84 -1.69 -13.66
C GLU A 138 -17.33 -2.89 -12.87
N ALA A 139 -18.03 -3.23 -11.79
CA ALA A 139 -17.69 -4.37 -10.94
C ALA A 139 -17.96 -5.69 -11.66
N ASN A 140 -17.28 -6.76 -11.25
CA ASN A 140 -17.53 -8.12 -11.71
C ASN A 140 -17.36 -8.35 -13.22
N ARG A 141 -16.73 -7.42 -13.94
CA ARG A 141 -16.43 -7.57 -15.36
C ARG A 141 -15.45 -8.71 -15.57
N LYS A 142 -15.98 -9.81 -16.11
CA LYS A 142 -15.23 -10.99 -16.55
C LYS A 142 -15.98 -11.70 -17.67
N TRP A 143 -15.27 -12.48 -18.46
CA TRP A 143 -15.86 -13.28 -19.53
C TRP A 143 -15.18 -14.65 -19.61
N TRP A 144 -15.89 -15.66 -20.10
CA TRP A 144 -15.36 -17.01 -20.23
C TRP A 144 -14.69 -17.20 -21.59
N ASN A 145 -13.43 -17.62 -21.58
CA ASN A 145 -12.69 -17.97 -22.78
C ASN A 145 -12.66 -19.50 -22.94
N GLU A 146 -13.34 -20.01 -23.98
CA GLU A 146 -13.41 -21.45 -24.28
C GLU A 146 -12.08 -22.03 -24.76
N ASP A 147 -11.25 -21.25 -25.47
CA ASP A 147 -10.00 -21.73 -26.07
C ASP A 147 -8.96 -22.11 -25.00
N ILE A 148 -8.95 -21.37 -23.90
CA ILE A 148 -8.07 -21.61 -22.75
C ILE A 148 -8.82 -22.17 -21.53
N ASN A 149 -10.13 -22.39 -21.66
CA ASN A 149 -11.02 -22.88 -20.60
C ASN A 149 -10.80 -22.14 -19.27
N SER A 150 -10.82 -20.80 -19.33
CA SER A 150 -10.57 -19.91 -18.18
C SER A 150 -11.46 -18.68 -18.24
N TRP A 151 -11.82 -18.16 -17.06
CA TRP A 151 -12.33 -16.81 -16.90
C TRP A 151 -11.22 -15.80 -17.15
N ASN A 152 -11.58 -14.72 -17.84
CA ASN A 152 -10.72 -13.61 -18.17
C ASN A 152 -11.23 -12.33 -17.49
N PRO A 153 -10.33 -11.48 -16.96
CA PRO A 153 -10.68 -10.19 -16.38
C PRO A 153 -11.14 -9.19 -17.45
N GLY A 154 -12.14 -8.36 -17.12
CA GLY A 154 -12.68 -7.35 -18.03
C GLY A 154 -12.14 -5.93 -17.82
N ASN A 155 -11.33 -5.68 -16.78
CA ASN A 155 -10.78 -4.37 -16.42
C ASN A 155 -9.24 -4.38 -16.35
N THR A 156 -8.56 -5.11 -17.25
CA THR A 156 -7.09 -5.22 -17.29
C THR A 156 -6.36 -3.88 -17.48
N SER A 157 -7.02 -2.90 -18.12
CA SER A 157 -6.49 -1.53 -18.30
C SER A 157 -6.73 -0.64 -17.08
N TRP A 158 -7.67 -0.98 -16.19
CA TRP A 158 -8.07 -0.14 -15.07
C TRP A 158 -7.12 -0.24 -13.87
N GLY A 159 -6.65 -1.44 -13.55
CA GLY A 159 -5.91 -1.71 -12.31
C GLY A 159 -5.23 -3.05 -12.30
N VAL A 160 -4.43 -3.28 -11.26
CA VAL A 160 -3.73 -4.54 -10.99
C VAL A 160 -3.82 -4.85 -9.50
N ALA A 161 -4.03 -6.12 -9.18
CA ALA A 161 -3.96 -6.64 -7.83
C ALA A 161 -2.57 -7.21 -7.53
N GLY A 162 -2.14 -7.12 -6.29
CA GLY A 162 -0.94 -7.78 -5.77
C GLY A 162 -1.30 -8.63 -4.56
N GLY A 163 -0.53 -9.71 -4.34
CA GLY A 163 -0.78 -10.67 -3.28
C GLY A 163 0.51 -11.22 -2.70
N ASP A 164 0.57 -11.30 -1.38
CA ASP A 164 1.71 -11.81 -0.61
C ASP A 164 1.24 -13.00 0.26
N PRO A 165 1.42 -14.25 -0.22
CA PRO A 165 0.96 -15.43 0.49
C PRO A 165 1.90 -15.82 1.64
N PHE A 166 1.39 -15.82 2.86
CA PHE A 166 2.17 -16.24 4.03
C PHE A 166 2.37 -17.76 4.16
N LYS A 167 3.47 -18.15 4.81
CA LYS A 167 3.77 -19.55 5.16
C LYS A 167 3.00 -19.99 6.40
N PHE A 168 2.00 -20.84 6.22
CA PHE A 168 1.17 -21.39 7.32
C PHE A 168 1.95 -22.22 8.35
N ASN A 169 3.02 -22.90 7.92
CA ASN A 169 3.75 -23.90 8.73
C ASN A 169 5.00 -23.36 9.45
N ARG A 170 5.31 -22.04 9.39
CA ARG A 170 6.42 -21.48 10.17
C ARG A 170 5.96 -21.07 11.56
N THR A 171 6.52 -21.73 12.59
CA THR A 171 6.30 -21.47 14.02
C THR A 171 7.41 -20.66 14.69
N GLU A 172 8.47 -20.31 13.97
CA GLU A 172 9.62 -19.59 14.53
C GLU A 172 9.59 -18.11 14.15
N GLY A 173 9.23 -17.28 15.14
CA GLY A 173 9.16 -15.83 15.07
C GLY A 173 8.16 -15.27 16.10
N ASN A 174 8.52 -14.20 16.80
CA ASN A 174 7.64 -13.56 17.79
C ASN A 174 6.39 -12.91 17.17
N ARG A 175 6.38 -12.67 15.84
CA ARG A 175 5.24 -12.15 15.07
C ARG A 175 4.87 -13.11 13.94
N LYS A 176 3.59 -13.44 13.87
CA LYS A 176 2.99 -14.28 12.85
C LYS A 176 2.57 -13.38 11.66
N SER A 177 3.19 -13.54 10.49
CA SER A 177 2.82 -12.80 9.27
C SER A 177 1.38 -13.10 8.82
N ASN A 178 0.72 -12.10 8.25
CA ASN A 178 -0.63 -12.18 7.67
C ASN A 178 -0.54 -12.46 6.17
N GLY A 179 -1.67 -12.81 5.54
CA GLY A 179 -1.76 -12.71 4.09
C GLY A 179 -1.95 -11.25 3.71
N GLY A 180 -1.13 -10.76 2.77
CA GLY A 180 -1.25 -9.44 2.18
C GLY A 180 -2.04 -9.48 0.87
N GLY A 181 -2.83 -8.46 0.61
CA GLY A 181 -3.49 -8.25 -0.68
C GLY A 181 -3.74 -6.78 -0.93
N ALA A 182 -3.61 -6.35 -2.18
CA ALA A 182 -3.86 -4.96 -2.58
C ALA A 182 -4.40 -4.89 -4.01
N VAL A 183 -5.15 -3.84 -4.31
CA VAL A 183 -5.53 -3.46 -5.68
C VAL A 183 -5.13 -2.01 -5.89
N VAL A 184 -4.37 -1.76 -6.96
CA VAL A 184 -3.96 -0.41 -7.37
C VAL A 184 -4.66 -0.09 -8.68
N ARG A 185 -5.40 1.04 -8.69
CA ARG A 185 -5.91 1.62 -9.93
C ARG A 185 -4.73 2.26 -10.67
N LYS A 186 -4.59 2.01 -11.96
CA LYS A 186 -3.52 2.62 -12.77
C LYS A 186 -3.73 4.12 -12.92
N GLY A 187 -2.64 4.82 -13.17
CA GLY A 187 -2.69 6.21 -13.59
C GLY A 187 -3.20 6.34 -15.03
N LYS A 188 -3.52 7.56 -15.45
CA LYS A 188 -3.89 7.86 -16.83
C LYS A 188 -3.17 9.11 -17.30
N ILE A 189 -2.38 8.95 -18.35
CA ILE A 189 -1.75 10.06 -19.06
C ILE A 189 -2.64 10.42 -20.25
N GLN A 190 -2.91 11.71 -20.45
CA GLN A 190 -3.56 12.20 -21.67
C GLN A 190 -2.83 13.46 -22.11
N HIS A 191 -2.51 13.57 -23.41
CA HIS A 191 -1.79 14.71 -23.96
C HIS A 191 -0.47 15.03 -23.23
N ASN A 192 0.27 14.00 -22.83
CA ASN A 192 1.51 14.07 -22.02
C ASN A 192 1.35 14.62 -20.59
N ASP A 193 0.12 14.82 -20.11
CA ASP A 193 -0.16 15.22 -18.73
C ASP A 193 -0.74 14.05 -17.93
N LEU A 194 -0.27 13.88 -16.68
CA LEU A 194 -0.85 12.92 -15.74
C LEU A 194 -2.23 13.40 -15.29
N THR A 195 -3.27 12.91 -15.97
CA THR A 195 -4.67 13.26 -15.68
C THR A 195 -5.27 12.48 -14.50
N MET A 196 -4.66 11.38 -14.12
CA MET A 196 -5.12 10.52 -13.04
C MET A 196 -3.92 9.80 -12.42
N LYS A 197 -3.78 9.90 -11.09
CA LYS A 197 -2.70 9.24 -10.34
C LYS A 197 -3.02 7.79 -10.01
N ARG A 198 -1.99 6.95 -9.88
CA ARG A 198 -2.13 5.62 -9.25
C ARG A 198 -2.55 5.79 -7.80
N ARG A 199 -3.50 4.99 -7.35
CA ARG A 199 -3.93 4.95 -5.95
C ARG A 199 -4.44 3.57 -5.57
N PHE A 200 -4.36 3.24 -4.28
CA PHE A 200 -4.91 1.99 -3.78
C PHE A 200 -6.44 2.06 -3.78
N ALA A 201 -7.06 1.06 -4.40
CA ALA A 201 -8.50 0.88 -4.44
C ALA A 201 -8.99 0.01 -3.28
N CYS A 202 -8.20 -1.02 -2.93
CA CYS A 202 -8.53 -1.98 -1.90
C CYS A 202 -7.26 -2.55 -1.26
N THR A 203 -7.33 -2.87 0.02
CA THR A 203 -6.29 -3.62 0.73
C THR A 203 -6.88 -4.74 1.57
N TYR A 204 -6.05 -5.74 1.87
CA TYR A 204 -6.35 -6.89 2.70
C TYR A 204 -5.15 -7.20 3.58
N SER A 205 -5.40 -7.37 4.88
CA SER A 205 -4.41 -7.89 5.83
C SER A 205 -5.12 -8.75 6.86
N ASN A 206 -5.00 -10.07 6.71
CA ASN A 206 -5.59 -11.01 7.65
C ASN A 206 -4.90 -12.38 7.57
N ARG A 207 -4.86 -13.10 8.70
CA ARG A 207 -4.33 -14.46 8.83
C ARG A 207 -5.48 -15.45 9.04
N PRO A 208 -6.14 -15.93 7.98
CA PRO A 208 -7.18 -16.94 8.12
C PRO A 208 -6.61 -18.26 8.64
N SER A 209 -7.47 -19.09 9.23
CA SER A 209 -7.10 -20.42 9.73
C SER A 209 -6.74 -21.39 8.62
N ASP A 210 -7.19 -21.14 7.38
CA ASP A 210 -6.95 -21.95 6.20
C ASP A 210 -6.42 -21.07 5.06
N LYS A 211 -5.39 -21.56 4.37
CA LYS A 211 -4.76 -20.92 3.21
C LYS A 211 -5.69 -20.77 2.02
N TYR A 212 -6.65 -21.67 1.89
CA TYR A 212 -7.62 -21.61 0.80
C TYR A 212 -8.68 -20.52 1.04
N ILE A 213 -8.91 -20.10 2.30
CA ILE A 213 -9.74 -18.92 2.59
C ILE A 213 -9.05 -17.66 2.07
N TYR A 214 -7.74 -17.50 2.35
CA TYR A 214 -6.96 -16.39 1.80
C TYR A 214 -6.97 -16.40 0.27
N ALA A 215 -6.73 -17.55 -0.35
CA ALA A 215 -6.73 -17.66 -1.80
C ALA A 215 -8.10 -17.33 -2.43
N GLU A 216 -9.19 -17.73 -1.79
CA GLU A 216 -10.55 -17.37 -2.21
C GLU A 216 -10.85 -15.89 -2.04
N ASP A 217 -10.41 -15.29 -0.93
CA ASP A 217 -10.54 -13.85 -0.69
C ASP A 217 -9.83 -13.04 -1.79
N MET A 218 -8.61 -13.45 -2.17
CA MET A 218 -7.86 -12.81 -3.26
C MET A 218 -8.56 -12.98 -4.62
N LEU A 219 -9.11 -14.17 -4.91
CA LEU A 219 -9.86 -14.41 -6.13
C LEU A 219 -11.11 -13.52 -6.20
N MET A 220 -11.89 -13.44 -5.12
CA MET A 220 -13.09 -12.60 -5.08
C MET A 220 -12.76 -11.12 -5.23
N MET A 221 -11.67 -10.65 -4.61
CA MET A 221 -11.16 -9.28 -4.80
C MET A 221 -10.85 -8.99 -6.27
N CYS A 222 -10.10 -9.88 -6.94
CA CYS A 222 -9.79 -9.74 -8.37
C CYS A 222 -11.05 -9.76 -9.25
N VAL A 223 -12.00 -10.64 -8.95
CA VAL A 223 -13.27 -10.73 -9.68
C VAL A 223 -14.10 -9.47 -9.49
N TYR A 224 -14.22 -8.95 -8.26
CA TYR A 224 -14.95 -7.71 -7.98
C TYR A 224 -14.43 -6.54 -8.82
N TYR A 225 -13.11 -6.33 -8.82
CA TYR A 225 -12.50 -5.25 -9.59
C TYR A 225 -12.32 -5.58 -11.08
N GLY A 226 -12.46 -6.85 -11.47
CA GLY A 226 -12.21 -7.32 -12.84
C GLY A 226 -10.75 -7.20 -13.27
N VAL A 227 -9.78 -7.26 -12.34
CA VAL A 227 -8.36 -7.01 -12.58
C VAL A 227 -7.50 -8.27 -12.47
N GLN A 228 -6.32 -8.26 -13.08
CA GLN A 228 -5.33 -9.32 -12.93
C GLN A 228 -4.58 -9.23 -11.60
N MET A 229 -4.09 -10.36 -11.11
CA MET A 229 -3.27 -10.53 -9.90
C MET A 229 -1.80 -10.74 -10.30
N PHE A 230 -0.90 -9.95 -9.72
CA PHE A 230 0.54 -10.10 -9.79
C PHE A 230 1.06 -10.59 -8.43
N PRO A 231 1.11 -11.92 -8.17
CA PRO A 231 1.41 -12.43 -6.84
C PRO A 231 2.91 -12.62 -6.58
N GLU A 232 3.31 -12.68 -5.31
CA GLU A 232 4.54 -13.37 -4.91
C GLU A 232 4.39 -14.87 -5.21
N ILE A 233 5.36 -15.45 -5.92
CA ILE A 233 5.34 -16.88 -6.30
C ILE A 233 6.27 -17.78 -5.47
N ASN A 234 6.98 -17.23 -4.47
CA ASN A 234 7.75 -18.03 -3.52
C ASN A 234 6.88 -19.08 -2.80
N VAL A 235 5.59 -18.79 -2.63
CA VAL A 235 4.55 -19.73 -2.24
C VAL A 235 3.51 -19.78 -3.36
N ALA A 236 3.47 -20.88 -4.11
CA ALA A 236 2.61 -21.04 -5.30
C ALA A 236 1.08 -21.08 -5.03
N LEU A 237 0.63 -20.74 -3.81
CA LEU A 237 -0.76 -20.86 -3.38
C LEU A 237 -1.75 -20.13 -4.29
N LEU A 238 -1.51 -18.85 -4.59
CA LEU A 238 -2.42 -18.05 -5.42
C LEU A 238 -2.43 -18.54 -6.86
N TRP A 239 -1.26 -18.87 -7.41
CA TRP A 239 -1.14 -19.45 -8.74
C TRP A 239 -1.94 -20.75 -8.84
N ASP A 240 -1.65 -21.72 -7.97
CA ASP A 240 -2.31 -23.03 -7.98
C ASP A 240 -3.84 -22.88 -7.79
N TRP A 241 -4.28 -22.00 -6.91
CA TRP A 241 -5.71 -21.79 -6.64
C TRP A 241 -6.45 -21.20 -7.84
N PHE A 242 -5.88 -20.15 -8.46
CA PHE A 242 -6.49 -19.50 -9.62
C PHE A 242 -6.58 -20.48 -10.80
N GLU A 243 -5.54 -21.26 -11.08
CA GLU A 243 -5.59 -22.30 -12.11
C GLU A 243 -6.64 -23.38 -11.81
N GLN A 244 -6.68 -23.89 -10.58
CA GLN A 244 -7.63 -24.94 -10.18
C GLN A 244 -9.08 -24.46 -10.30
N ARG A 245 -9.33 -23.17 -10.05
CA ARG A 245 -10.65 -22.55 -10.14
C ARG A 245 -11.05 -22.12 -11.56
N GLY A 246 -10.17 -22.27 -12.55
CA GLY A 246 -10.43 -21.83 -13.93
C GLY A 246 -10.32 -20.32 -14.12
N TYR A 247 -9.40 -19.68 -13.40
CA TYR A 247 -9.09 -18.24 -13.46
C TYR A 247 -7.60 -18.01 -13.79
N ALA A 248 -6.99 -18.88 -14.60
CA ALA A 248 -5.59 -18.76 -14.97
C ALA A 248 -5.30 -17.40 -15.65
N ALA A 249 -6.20 -16.90 -16.50
CA ALA A 249 -6.04 -15.61 -17.17
C ALA A 249 -6.20 -14.38 -16.24
N PHE A 250 -6.68 -14.58 -15.01
CA PHE A 250 -6.62 -13.54 -13.98
C PHE A 250 -5.22 -13.40 -13.37
N LEU A 251 -4.28 -14.29 -13.65
CA LEU A 251 -2.90 -14.11 -13.23
C LEU A 251 -2.17 -13.23 -14.25
N LEU A 252 -1.37 -12.28 -13.76
CA LEU A 252 -0.55 -11.41 -14.60
C LEU A 252 0.80 -12.07 -14.88
N TYR A 253 1.08 -12.27 -16.16
CA TYR A 253 2.35 -12.76 -16.67
C TYR A 253 3.12 -11.58 -17.26
N GLN A 254 4.36 -11.38 -16.83
CA GLN A 254 5.19 -10.29 -17.36
C GLN A 254 5.71 -10.64 -18.75
N LEU A 255 5.73 -9.65 -19.64
CA LEU A 255 6.48 -9.70 -20.88
C LEU A 255 7.98 -9.56 -20.57
N ASP A 256 8.81 -10.45 -21.11
CA ASP A 256 10.25 -10.25 -21.14
C ASP A 256 10.59 -9.38 -22.36
N THR A 257 10.97 -8.13 -22.09
CA THR A 257 11.28 -7.12 -23.12
C THR A 257 12.46 -7.50 -24.02
N HIS A 258 13.36 -8.38 -23.57
CA HIS A 258 14.49 -8.82 -24.39
C HIS A 258 14.09 -9.91 -25.39
N THR A 259 13.15 -10.77 -24.99
CA THR A 259 12.75 -11.93 -25.80
C THR A 259 11.41 -11.74 -26.51
N GLY A 260 10.64 -10.71 -26.14
CA GLY A 260 9.28 -10.47 -26.61
C GLY A 260 8.29 -11.56 -26.19
N LYS A 261 8.65 -12.39 -25.20
CA LYS A 261 7.83 -13.51 -24.74
C LYS A 261 7.39 -13.29 -23.31
N PHE A 262 6.16 -13.64 -23.03
CA PHE A 262 5.67 -13.68 -21.66
C PHE A 262 6.40 -14.75 -20.84
N LYS A 263 6.61 -14.46 -19.56
CA LYS A 263 7.12 -15.43 -18.60
C LYS A 263 6.13 -16.59 -18.45
N ILE A 264 6.67 -17.78 -18.19
CA ILE A 264 5.89 -19.01 -17.97
C ILE A 264 5.23 -19.01 -16.58
N THR A 265 5.79 -18.24 -15.65
CA THR A 265 5.26 -18.08 -14.29
C THR A 265 4.56 -16.72 -14.17
N PRO A 266 3.40 -16.65 -13.52
CA PRO A 266 2.79 -15.38 -13.17
C PRO A 266 3.59 -14.69 -12.06
N GLY A 267 3.37 -13.40 -11.83
CA GLY A 267 3.96 -12.75 -10.65
C GLY A 267 5.49 -12.61 -10.71
N ALA A 268 6.10 -12.53 -9.53
CA ALA A 268 7.56 -12.55 -9.38
C ALA A 268 8.02 -13.29 -8.11
N ASN A 269 9.18 -13.94 -8.18
CA ASN A 269 9.82 -14.53 -7.00
C ASN A 269 10.53 -13.42 -6.22
N THR A 270 10.18 -13.21 -4.96
CA THR A 270 10.88 -12.22 -4.12
C THR A 270 12.34 -12.64 -3.97
N ASN A 271 13.22 -11.74 -4.40
CA ASN A 271 14.66 -11.74 -4.18
C ASN A 271 15.08 -10.28 -3.94
N ASP A 272 16.36 -10.05 -3.65
CA ASP A 272 16.87 -8.71 -3.35
C ASP A 272 16.54 -7.69 -4.45
N LYS A 273 16.57 -8.10 -5.73
CA LYS A 273 16.21 -7.22 -6.84
C LYS A 273 14.73 -6.83 -6.79
N ILE A 274 13.82 -7.79 -6.67
CA ILE A 274 12.37 -7.50 -6.59
C ILE A 274 12.05 -6.65 -5.37
N ALA A 275 12.75 -6.86 -4.25
CA ALA A 275 12.59 -6.03 -3.06
C ALA A 275 13.01 -4.57 -3.32
N GLN A 276 14.14 -4.36 -4.00
CA GLN A 276 14.60 -3.02 -4.42
C GLN A 276 13.66 -2.37 -5.45
N ASP A 277 13.14 -3.15 -6.41
CA ASP A 277 12.17 -2.68 -7.40
C ASP A 277 10.88 -2.22 -6.71
N ILE A 278 10.38 -2.98 -5.73
CA ILE A 278 9.22 -2.59 -4.90
C ILE A 278 9.47 -1.28 -4.15
N PHE A 279 10.63 -1.14 -3.51
CA PHE A 279 11.00 0.11 -2.82
C PHE A 279 11.08 1.29 -3.79
N SER A 280 11.66 1.09 -4.97
CA SER A 280 11.74 2.12 -6.00
C SER A 280 10.36 2.56 -6.49
N GLU A 281 9.42 1.61 -6.66
CA GLU A 281 8.04 1.91 -7.00
C GLU A 281 7.33 2.73 -5.92
N TYR A 282 7.52 2.38 -4.65
CA TYR A 282 6.98 3.17 -3.55
C TYR A 282 7.62 4.55 -3.45
N MET A 283 8.94 4.68 -3.65
CA MET A 283 9.61 6.00 -3.69
C MET A 283 8.97 6.90 -4.74
N ASN A 284 8.81 6.40 -5.95
CA ASN A 284 8.18 7.12 -7.06
C ASN A 284 6.72 7.48 -6.73
N TRP A 285 5.93 6.51 -6.25
CA TRP A 285 4.53 6.73 -5.89
C TRP A 285 4.37 7.73 -4.74
N ILE A 286 5.17 7.65 -3.67
CA ILE A 286 5.16 8.60 -2.54
C ILE A 286 5.51 10.01 -3.02
N GLU A 287 6.48 10.13 -3.91
CA GLU A 287 6.96 11.43 -4.38
C GLU A 287 5.93 12.13 -5.27
N HIS A 288 5.15 11.38 -6.07
CA HIS A 288 4.33 11.98 -7.13
C HIS A 288 2.82 11.72 -7.04
N GLU A 289 2.38 10.70 -6.32
CA GLU A 289 1.02 10.15 -6.45
C GLU A 289 0.28 9.90 -5.12
N ALA A 290 1.00 9.70 -4.01
CA ALA A 290 0.43 9.29 -2.72
C ALA A 290 -0.42 10.37 -2.01
N ASP A 291 -0.43 11.61 -2.51
CA ASP A 291 -1.30 12.67 -2.02
C ASP A 291 -2.79 12.41 -2.25
N GLU A 292 -3.15 11.49 -3.16
CA GLU A 292 -4.53 11.02 -3.38
C GLU A 292 -4.89 9.76 -2.58
N GLU A 293 -3.99 9.21 -1.78
CA GLU A 293 -4.25 7.99 -1.02
C GLU A 293 -5.29 8.23 0.09
N GLU A 294 -6.12 7.22 0.37
CA GLU A 294 -7.16 7.28 1.42
C GLU A 294 -7.05 6.13 2.43
N ILE A 295 -6.27 5.08 2.13
CA ILE A 295 -5.99 3.95 3.01
C ILE A 295 -4.74 4.26 3.82
N ILE A 296 -4.93 4.76 5.05
CA ILE A 296 -3.85 5.22 5.92
C ILE A 296 -2.84 4.11 6.24
N GLU A 297 -3.30 2.85 6.34
CA GLU A 297 -2.47 1.70 6.69
C GLU A 297 -1.34 1.46 5.68
N VAL A 298 -1.55 1.80 4.40
CA VAL A 298 -0.49 1.71 3.39
C VAL A 298 0.62 2.71 3.69
N LEU A 299 0.26 3.96 3.98
CA LEU A 299 1.22 5.02 4.32
C LEU A 299 1.95 4.74 5.64
N GLU A 300 1.25 4.16 6.62
CA GLU A 300 1.84 3.77 7.90
C GLU A 300 2.88 2.66 7.72
N GLU A 301 2.61 1.61 6.92
CA GLU A 301 3.62 0.60 6.64
C GLU A 301 4.81 1.17 5.84
N CYS A 302 4.58 2.11 4.91
CA CYS A 302 5.68 2.84 4.25
C CYS A 302 6.51 3.65 5.25
N ARG A 303 5.87 4.32 6.23
CA ARG A 303 6.58 5.10 7.27
C ARG A 303 7.42 4.19 8.18
N ASP A 304 6.88 3.02 8.52
CA ASP A 304 7.44 2.17 9.59
C ASP A 304 8.48 1.16 9.07
N ILE A 305 8.45 0.79 7.79
CA ILE A 305 9.44 -0.11 7.20
C ILE A 305 10.82 0.55 7.14
N GLY A 306 11.84 -0.14 7.63
CA GLY A 306 13.21 0.37 7.68
C GLY A 306 14.05 0.09 6.43
N GLY A 307 13.68 -0.91 5.64
CA GLY A 307 14.43 -1.34 4.47
C GLY A 307 13.91 -2.64 3.85
N PRO A 308 14.41 -3.02 2.66
CA PRO A 308 13.97 -4.20 1.91
C PRO A 308 14.04 -5.51 2.70
N GLU A 309 14.99 -5.64 3.63
CA GLU A 309 15.16 -6.80 4.50
C GLU A 309 13.98 -7.01 5.47
N GLU A 310 13.20 -5.97 5.74
CA GLU A 310 12.08 -6.03 6.68
C GLU A 310 10.74 -6.35 6.00
N MET A 311 10.67 -6.43 4.67
CA MET A 311 9.43 -6.64 3.90
C MET A 311 8.58 -7.80 4.40
N THR A 312 9.23 -8.88 4.88
CA THR A 312 8.55 -10.06 5.46
C THR A 312 7.71 -9.77 6.72
N ASN A 313 7.85 -8.59 7.33
CA ASN A 313 7.07 -8.14 8.49
C ASN A 313 5.95 -7.15 8.13
N TYR A 314 5.93 -6.69 6.87
CA TYR A 314 5.02 -5.67 6.34
C TYR A 314 4.28 -6.26 5.11
N ASP A 315 3.34 -7.17 5.40
CA ASP A 315 2.64 -7.97 4.38
C ASP A 315 1.81 -7.09 3.43
N LEU A 316 1.24 -5.97 3.92
CA LEU A 316 0.47 -5.05 3.09
C LEU A 316 1.39 -4.23 2.17
N PHE A 317 2.51 -3.72 2.69
CA PHE A 317 3.54 -3.06 1.91
C PHE A 317 4.01 -3.97 0.77
N THR A 318 4.33 -5.23 1.09
CA THR A 318 4.79 -6.22 0.09
C THR A 318 3.73 -6.47 -0.97
N ALA A 319 2.50 -6.81 -0.58
CA ALA A 319 1.40 -7.03 -1.54
C ALA A 319 1.09 -5.80 -2.40
N GLY A 320 1.17 -4.60 -1.81
CA GLY A 320 1.00 -3.34 -2.53
C GLY A 320 2.13 -3.03 -3.51
N GLY A 321 3.36 -3.39 -3.15
CA GLY A 321 4.53 -3.28 -4.03
C GLY A 321 4.37 -4.13 -5.29
N TYR A 322 3.91 -5.38 -5.11
CA TYR A 322 3.54 -6.24 -6.23
C TYR A 322 2.45 -5.62 -7.11
N ALA A 323 1.40 -5.06 -6.51
CA ALA A 323 0.35 -4.38 -7.28
C ALA A 323 0.90 -3.19 -8.10
N LEU A 324 1.73 -2.33 -7.48
CA LEU A 324 2.39 -1.19 -8.12
C LEU A 324 3.29 -1.62 -9.28
N MET A 325 4.18 -2.60 -9.07
CA MET A 325 5.02 -3.16 -10.13
C MET A 325 4.19 -3.68 -11.31
N GLY A 326 3.07 -4.34 -11.03
CA GLY A 326 2.16 -4.85 -12.04
C GLY A 326 1.50 -3.75 -12.88
N THR A 327 1.37 -2.52 -12.34
CA THR A 327 0.82 -1.38 -13.11
C THR A 327 1.73 -0.91 -14.23
N ASN A 328 3.05 -1.03 -14.07
CA ASN A 328 4.04 -0.56 -15.05
C ASN A 328 4.19 -1.51 -16.24
N SER A 329 3.90 -2.80 -16.05
CA SER A 329 4.06 -3.84 -17.08
C SER A 329 3.08 -3.70 -18.27
N LEU A 330 2.30 -2.62 -18.34
CA LEU A 330 1.22 -2.42 -19.31
C LEU A 330 1.18 -1.02 -19.94
N PHE A 331 1.95 -0.04 -19.44
CA PHE A 331 1.90 1.33 -19.99
C PHE A 331 3.03 1.65 -20.96
N ASP A 332 4.22 1.07 -20.79
CA ASP A 332 5.30 1.28 -21.77
C ASP A 332 5.17 0.37 -23.01
N ASP A 333 4.49 -0.78 -22.88
CA ASP A 333 4.45 -1.79 -23.96
C ASP A 333 3.21 -1.69 -24.88
N ILE A 334 2.14 -0.99 -24.47
CA ILE A 334 0.88 -0.96 -25.24
C ILE A 334 0.80 0.20 -26.25
N GLU A 335 1.48 1.33 -26.01
CA GLU A 335 1.59 2.37 -27.06
C GLU A 335 2.44 1.87 -28.26
N GLU A 336 3.33 0.88 -28.07
CA GLU A 336 4.02 0.20 -29.18
C GLU A 336 3.28 -1.03 -29.75
N ALA A 337 2.34 -1.62 -29.01
CA ALA A 337 1.63 -2.85 -29.39
C ALA A 337 0.18 -2.64 -29.87
N GLU A 338 -0.14 -1.48 -30.44
CA GLU A 338 -1.33 -1.35 -31.29
C GLU A 338 -1.19 -2.30 -32.50
N ASN A 339 -1.74 -3.52 -32.37
CA ASN A 339 -2.22 -4.48 -33.40
C ASN A 339 -1.83 -5.97 -33.22
N GLN A 340 -1.63 -6.50 -32.01
CA GLN A 340 -1.54 -7.97 -31.86
C GLN A 340 -2.45 -8.54 -30.77
N GLU A 341 -3.33 -9.46 -31.17
CA GLU A 341 -4.05 -10.36 -30.25
C GLU A 341 -3.03 -11.18 -29.45
N VAL A 342 -3.08 -11.06 -28.13
CA VAL A 342 -2.23 -11.85 -27.23
C VAL A 342 -2.75 -13.29 -27.19
N ASP A 343 -1.96 -14.25 -27.70
CA ASP A 343 -2.27 -15.68 -27.65
C ASP A 343 -2.03 -16.27 -26.25
N TYR A 344 -3.13 -16.46 -25.51
CA TYR A 344 -3.09 -17.01 -24.15
C TYR A 344 -2.88 -18.53 -24.07
N SER A 345 -2.90 -19.24 -25.20
CA SER A 345 -2.84 -20.71 -25.24
C SER A 345 -1.54 -21.29 -24.69
N SER A 346 -0.47 -20.48 -24.64
CA SER A 346 0.83 -20.86 -24.10
C SER A 346 0.92 -20.81 -22.56
N PHE A 347 -0.02 -20.15 -21.87
CA PHE A 347 0.00 -19.97 -20.42
C PHE A 347 -0.76 -21.04 -19.64
N VAL A 348 -1.62 -21.82 -20.31
CA VAL A 348 -2.38 -22.89 -19.65
C VAL A 348 -1.61 -24.21 -19.76
N ARG A 349 -1.18 -24.74 -18.62
CA ARG A 349 -0.58 -26.08 -18.56
C ARG A 349 -1.59 -27.10 -19.10
N LYS A 350 -1.28 -27.72 -20.25
CA LYS A 350 -2.10 -28.79 -20.84
C LYS A 350 -2.28 -29.93 -19.83
N ARG A 351 -3.51 -30.17 -19.39
CA ARG A 351 -3.85 -31.31 -18.51
C ARG A 351 -3.53 -32.61 -19.26
N LYS A 352 -2.54 -33.37 -18.78
CA LYS A 352 -2.42 -34.79 -19.13
C LYS A 352 -3.40 -35.54 -18.25
N TYR A 353 -4.51 -36.00 -18.82
CA TYR A 353 -5.32 -37.03 -18.19
C TYR A 353 -4.49 -38.32 -18.20
N SER A 354 -4.19 -38.87 -17.01
CA SER A 354 -3.73 -40.25 -16.86
C SER A 354 -4.91 -41.17 -16.63
#